data_AF-A0A7K2NMD6-F1
#
_entry.id   AF-A0A7K2NMD6-F1
#
_cell.length_a   1.000
_cell.length_b   1.000
_cell.length_c   1.000
_cell.angle_alpha   90.00
_cell.angle_beta   90.00
_cell.angle_gamma   90.00
#
_symmetry.space_group_name_H-M   'P 1'
#
loop_
_entity.id
_entity.type
_entity.pdbx_description
1 polymer ?
#
loop_
_entity_poly.entity_id
_entity_poly.type
_entity_poly.pdbx_seq_one_letter_code
_entity_poly.pdbx_strand_id
1 'polypeptide(L)'
;MAGSGERARHWRYAELPDVDLLRAQYIRKTFVRHTHEHFVIAAIADGVEVFHHGGSDQYAGAGSLALVNPDTPHTGRAGVPEGWRYGAVYPAPELVAGIAAETTTLRGTPGFVRPVLDDPYAVELVHRVLRAADDGNALAADTLLRVAVTRLLRLNGGPLPRRRVRTAGARTAARARAVLEERMADPPSLERLAGELGSSPFALLRAFRDAYGMPPHTWLTDARVRRARRLLDTGASPAEAAVAVGFTDQPHLNRHFARIVGVPPGSYQRERKNVQDAPRELLLPFEA
;
A
#
# COMPACT_ATOMS: atom_id res chain seq x y z
N MET A 1 -23.79 -22.66 -6.11
CA MET A 1 -22.51 -21.94 -6.21
C MET A 1 -22.42 -20.98 -5.03
N ALA A 2 -21.90 -21.45 -3.89
CA ALA A 2 -21.70 -20.59 -2.73
C ALA A 2 -20.70 -19.50 -3.11
N GLY A 3 -21.10 -18.22 -3.03
CA GLY A 3 -20.20 -17.10 -3.28
C GLY A 3 -18.95 -17.30 -2.43
N SER A 4 -17.77 -17.15 -3.04
CA SER A 4 -16.52 -17.19 -2.31
C SER A 4 -16.68 -16.27 -1.09
N GLY A 5 -16.59 -16.79 0.14
CA GLY A 5 -16.79 -15.99 1.36
C GLY A 5 -15.85 -14.78 1.49
N GLU A 6 -14.96 -14.58 0.52
CA GLU A 6 -14.08 -13.44 0.37
C GLU A 6 -14.84 -12.17 -0.02
N ARG A 7 -14.60 -11.10 0.73
CA ARG A 7 -15.17 -9.78 0.49
C ARG A 7 -14.11 -8.74 0.79
N ALA A 8 -14.03 -7.69 -0.01
CA ALA A 8 -13.10 -6.60 0.20
C ALA A 8 -13.67 -5.29 -0.30
N ARG A 9 -13.47 -4.24 0.47
CA ARG A 9 -13.81 -2.86 0.12
C ARG A 9 -12.56 -2.01 0.32
N HIS A 10 -12.20 -1.21 -0.69
CA HIS A 10 -11.08 -0.28 -0.65
C HIS A 10 -11.59 1.11 -1.03
N TRP A 11 -11.63 2.05 -0.10
CA TRP A 11 -12.27 3.37 -0.30
C TRP A 11 -11.38 4.50 0.22
N ARG A 12 -11.83 5.73 -0.01
CA ARG A 12 -11.31 6.94 0.64
C ARG A 12 -12.45 7.56 1.42
N TYR A 13 -12.11 8.34 2.43
CA TYR A 13 -13.07 9.18 3.12
C TYR A 13 -12.67 10.64 2.89
N ALA A 14 -13.58 11.49 2.42
CA ALA A 14 -13.25 12.85 1.99
C ALA A 14 -12.56 13.67 3.09
N GLU A 15 -12.98 13.47 4.33
CA GLU A 15 -12.45 14.16 5.52
C GLU A 15 -11.12 13.56 6.03
N LEU A 16 -10.63 12.49 5.38
CA LEU A 16 -9.29 11.91 5.58
C LEU A 16 -8.58 11.75 4.22
N PRO A 17 -8.25 12.85 3.53
CA PRO A 17 -7.79 12.82 2.13
C PRO A 17 -6.47 12.08 1.93
N ASP A 18 -5.62 12.05 2.97
CA ASP A 18 -4.29 11.42 2.95
C ASP A 18 -4.30 9.97 3.47
N VAL A 19 -5.47 9.32 3.49
CA VAL A 19 -5.65 7.98 4.06
C VAL A 19 -6.55 7.13 3.16
N ASP A 20 -5.98 6.07 2.57
CA ASP A 20 -6.77 5.01 1.98
C ASP A 20 -7.28 4.07 3.09
N LEU A 21 -8.48 3.52 2.91
CA LEU A 21 -9.13 2.63 3.88
C LEU A 21 -9.47 1.29 3.22
N LEU A 22 -9.30 0.19 3.97
CA LEU A 22 -9.67 -1.14 3.53
C LEU A 22 -10.34 -1.94 4.64
N ARG A 23 -11.35 -2.72 4.27
CA ARG A 23 -11.90 -3.80 5.08
C ARG A 23 -11.98 -5.03 4.20
N ALA A 24 -11.42 -6.15 4.64
CA ALA A 24 -11.41 -7.36 3.85
C ALA A 24 -11.49 -8.64 4.70
N GLN A 25 -12.02 -9.67 4.05
CA GLN A 25 -11.96 -11.06 4.46
C GLN A 25 -11.45 -11.84 3.25
N TYR A 26 -10.37 -12.58 3.44
CA TYR A 26 -9.77 -13.42 2.40
C TYR A 26 -9.50 -14.82 2.93
N ILE A 27 -9.62 -15.81 2.06
CA ILE A 27 -9.44 -17.23 2.38
C ILE A 27 -8.32 -17.82 1.51
N ARG A 28 -8.45 -17.66 0.18
CA ARG A 28 -7.50 -18.19 -0.82
C ARG A 28 -6.63 -17.10 -1.42
N LYS A 29 -6.91 -15.83 -1.13
CA LYS A 29 -6.13 -14.69 -1.64
C LYS A 29 -4.65 -14.84 -1.28
N THR A 30 -3.82 -14.63 -2.29
CA THR A 30 -2.38 -14.39 -2.12
C THR A 30 -2.02 -13.09 -2.80
N PHE A 31 -1.48 -12.16 -2.02
CA PHE A 31 -0.82 -10.96 -2.51
C PHE A 31 0.58 -11.31 -2.98
N VAL A 32 0.87 -10.98 -4.23
CA VAL A 32 2.23 -11.16 -4.79
C VAL A 32 3.19 -10.19 -4.13
N ARG A 33 4.50 -10.39 -4.33
CA ARG A 33 5.49 -9.41 -3.85
C ARG A 33 5.23 -8.04 -4.47
N HIS A 34 4.98 -7.04 -3.63
CA HIS A 34 4.59 -5.68 -4.02
C HIS A 34 5.00 -4.65 -2.98
N THR A 35 4.76 -3.37 -3.26
CA THR A 35 5.02 -2.24 -2.36
C THR A 35 3.82 -1.30 -2.27
N HIS A 36 3.79 -0.44 -1.25
CA HIS A 36 2.86 0.67 -1.14
C HIS A 36 3.62 2.00 -0.99
N GLU A 37 3.07 3.07 -1.55
CA GLU A 37 3.58 4.44 -1.33
C GLU A 37 3.18 4.98 0.05
N HIS A 38 2.14 4.40 0.65
CA HIS A 38 1.64 4.74 1.98
C HIS A 38 2.07 3.67 2.98
N PHE A 39 1.97 3.98 4.28
CA PHE A 39 2.06 2.96 5.31
C PHE A 39 0.95 1.93 5.14
N VAL A 40 1.15 0.72 5.65
CA VAL A 40 0.07 -0.24 5.90
C VAL A 40 -0.01 -0.45 7.40
N ILE A 41 -1.18 -0.15 7.97
CA ILE A 41 -1.51 -0.47 9.36
C ILE A 41 -2.75 -1.36 9.30
N ALA A 42 -2.53 -2.68 9.26
CA ALA A 42 -3.58 -3.69 9.15
C ALA A 42 -3.86 -4.31 10.52
N ALA A 43 -5.06 -4.08 11.03
CA ALA A 43 -5.57 -4.63 12.28
C ALA A 43 -6.30 -5.95 12.02
N ILE A 44 -5.75 -7.05 12.53
CA ILE A 44 -6.29 -8.40 12.31
C ILE A 44 -7.40 -8.67 13.33
N ALA A 45 -8.62 -8.86 12.81
CA ALA A 45 -9.81 -9.14 13.62
C ALA A 45 -10.04 -10.63 13.84
N ASP A 46 -9.65 -11.46 12.87
CA ASP A 46 -9.84 -12.92 12.91
C ASP A 46 -8.86 -13.63 11.96
N GLY A 47 -8.55 -14.89 12.26
CA GLY A 47 -7.60 -15.70 11.51
C GLY A 47 -6.15 -15.23 11.64
N VAL A 48 -5.33 -15.55 10.62
CA VAL A 48 -3.90 -15.23 10.58
C VAL A 48 -3.49 -14.74 9.21
N GLU A 49 -2.92 -13.55 9.14
CA GLU A 49 -2.18 -13.08 7.97
C GLU A 49 -0.72 -13.54 8.06
N VAL A 50 -0.21 -14.11 6.98
CA VAL A 50 1.21 -14.41 6.81
C VAL A 50 1.75 -13.59 5.66
N PHE A 51 2.82 -12.85 5.91
CA PHE A 51 3.45 -12.01 4.91
C PHE A 51 4.96 -12.11 4.99
N HIS A 52 5.60 -12.22 3.84
CA HIS A 52 7.05 -12.24 3.77
C HIS A 52 7.57 -10.81 3.84
N HIS A 53 8.33 -10.48 4.88
CA HIS A 53 8.90 -9.15 5.11
C HIS A 53 10.26 -9.27 5.78
N GLY A 54 11.23 -8.46 5.35
CA GLY A 54 12.58 -8.48 5.94
C GLY A 54 13.35 -9.79 5.76
N GLY A 55 13.00 -10.62 4.75
CA GLY A 55 13.69 -11.87 4.44
C GLY A 55 13.10 -13.12 5.11
N SER A 56 12.05 -12.98 5.93
CA SER A 56 11.36 -14.09 6.56
C SER A 56 9.84 -13.91 6.53
N ASP A 57 9.10 -14.99 6.76
CA ASP A 57 7.65 -14.95 6.94
C ASP A 57 7.32 -14.38 8.33
N GLN A 58 6.40 -13.43 8.36
CA GLN A 58 5.83 -12.80 9.54
C GLN A 58 4.38 -13.27 9.71
N TYR A 59 3.93 -13.39 10.95
CA TYR A 59 2.63 -13.96 11.29
C TYR A 59 1.87 -12.95 12.17
N ALA A 60 0.75 -12.44 11.68
CA ALA A 60 -0.14 -11.55 12.42
C ALA A 60 -1.49 -12.24 12.63
N GLY A 61 -1.74 -12.68 13.87
CA GLY A 61 -3.00 -13.28 14.29
C GLY A 61 -4.01 -12.25 14.80
N ALA A 62 -5.23 -12.69 15.10
CA ALA A 62 -6.25 -11.84 15.72
C ALA A 62 -5.71 -11.09 16.96
N GLY A 63 -5.98 -9.79 17.06
CA GLY A 63 -5.48 -8.93 18.14
C GLY A 63 -4.08 -8.35 17.91
N SER A 64 -3.44 -8.67 16.78
CA SER A 64 -2.18 -8.07 16.34
C SER A 64 -2.36 -7.15 15.14
N LEU A 65 -1.34 -6.32 14.90
CA LEU A 65 -1.22 -5.47 13.74
C LEU A 65 -0.13 -5.99 12.80
N ALA A 66 -0.41 -6.06 11.51
CA ALA A 66 0.59 -6.13 10.46
C ALA A 66 0.93 -4.70 10.01
N LEU A 67 2.22 -4.36 10.08
CA LEU A 67 2.77 -3.04 9.85
C LEU A 67 3.77 -3.10 8.68
N VAL A 68 3.54 -2.30 7.65
CA VAL A 68 4.45 -2.20 6.50
C VAL A 68 4.78 -0.73 6.26
N ASN A 69 6.07 -0.42 6.19
CA ASN A 69 6.55 0.91 5.86
C ASN A 69 6.44 1.19 4.34
N PRO A 70 6.35 2.46 3.92
CA PRO A 70 6.37 2.83 2.51
C PRO A 70 7.55 2.20 1.76
N ASP A 71 7.33 1.89 0.48
CA ASP A 71 8.30 1.30 -0.45
C ASP A 71 8.96 0.00 0.03
N THR A 72 8.34 -0.70 1.00
CA THR A 72 8.88 -1.94 1.58
C THR A 72 8.27 -3.17 0.92
N PRO A 73 9.07 -4.00 0.22
CA PRO A 73 8.57 -5.19 -0.45
C PRO A 73 8.02 -6.22 0.53
N HIS A 74 6.79 -6.66 0.29
CA HIS A 74 6.15 -7.69 1.10
C HIS A 74 5.13 -8.50 0.27
N THR A 75 4.66 -9.60 0.85
CA THR A 75 3.58 -10.45 0.30
C THR A 75 2.38 -10.44 1.25
N GLY A 76 1.41 -11.32 1.05
CA GLY A 76 0.33 -11.55 2.02
C GLY A 76 -0.47 -12.79 1.64
N ARG A 77 -0.81 -13.64 2.60
CA ARG A 77 -1.60 -14.85 2.40
C ARG A 77 -2.23 -15.27 3.71
N ALA A 78 -3.22 -16.17 3.63
CA ALA A 78 -3.75 -16.81 4.82
C ALA A 78 -2.69 -17.72 5.47
N GLY A 79 -2.64 -17.68 6.80
CA GLY A 79 -1.87 -18.61 7.63
C GLY A 79 -2.66 -19.85 8.05
N VAL A 80 -3.99 -19.79 7.96
CA VAL A 80 -4.92 -20.85 8.37
C VAL A 80 -6.02 -21.07 7.31
N PRO A 81 -6.65 -22.26 7.25
CA PRO A 81 -7.64 -22.60 6.21
C PRO A 81 -8.87 -21.68 6.17
N GLU A 82 -9.25 -21.12 7.31
CA GLU A 82 -10.40 -20.21 7.46
C GLU A 82 -10.12 -18.83 6.86
N GLY A 83 -8.86 -18.52 6.57
CA GLY A 83 -8.44 -17.23 6.05
C GLY A 83 -8.07 -16.22 7.13
N TRP A 84 -8.27 -14.94 6.82
CA TRP A 84 -8.15 -13.84 7.76
C TRP A 84 -9.12 -12.72 7.43
N ARG A 85 -9.52 -11.99 8.47
CA ARG A 85 -10.39 -10.82 8.39
C ARG A 85 -9.70 -9.65 9.07
N TYR A 86 -9.64 -8.52 8.39
CA TYR A 86 -8.89 -7.37 8.86
C TYR A 86 -9.48 -6.05 8.35
N GLY A 87 -9.09 -4.98 9.03
CA GLY A 87 -9.26 -3.62 8.57
C GLY A 87 -7.90 -2.96 8.47
N ALA A 88 -7.66 -2.17 7.43
CA ALA A 88 -6.40 -1.47 7.25
C ALA A 88 -6.62 0.02 6.96
N VAL A 89 -5.73 0.83 7.52
CA VAL A 89 -5.57 2.24 7.14
C VAL A 89 -4.21 2.40 6.48
N TYR A 90 -4.17 3.22 5.43
CA TYR A 90 -2.95 3.50 4.67
C TYR A 90 -2.64 5.00 4.72
N PRO A 91 -2.13 5.53 5.85
CA PRO A 91 -1.82 6.94 5.97
C PRO A 91 -0.59 7.31 5.12
N ALA A 92 -0.64 8.49 4.50
CA ALA A 92 0.45 9.03 3.71
C ALA A 92 1.69 9.26 4.59
N PRO A 93 2.91 9.13 4.03
CA PRO A 93 4.14 9.37 4.77
C PRO A 93 4.19 10.74 5.46
N GLU A 94 3.66 11.77 4.80
CA GLU A 94 3.62 13.15 5.26
C GLU A 94 2.71 13.29 6.50
N LEU A 95 1.55 12.61 6.51
CA LEU A 95 0.64 12.59 7.66
C LEU A 95 1.30 11.93 8.88
N VAL A 96 1.94 10.77 8.69
CA VAL A 96 2.65 10.08 9.77
C VAL A 96 3.83 10.93 10.26
N ALA A 97 4.54 11.62 9.37
CA ALA A 97 5.62 12.53 9.74
C ALA A 97 5.14 13.72 10.58
N GLY A 98 4.00 14.32 10.21
CA GLY A 98 3.37 15.39 11.00
C GLY A 98 3.01 14.93 12.41
N ILE A 99 2.32 13.79 12.53
CA ILE A 99 1.97 13.21 13.83
C ILE A 99 3.22 12.89 14.66
N ALA A 100 4.26 12.33 14.04
CA ALA A 100 5.50 12.00 14.73
C ALA A 100 6.19 13.25 15.30
N ALA A 101 6.20 14.35 14.55
CA ALA A 101 6.82 15.61 14.95
C ALA A 101 6.12 16.25 16.16
N GLU A 102 4.79 16.11 16.25
CA GLU A 102 3.99 16.68 17.35
C GLU A 102 4.02 15.81 18.62
N THR A 103 4.10 14.49 18.47
CA THR A 103 3.75 13.56 19.57
C THR A 103 4.89 12.68 20.07
N THR A 104 6.05 12.75 19.41
CA THR A 104 7.22 11.91 19.70
C THR A 104 8.53 12.71 19.68
N THR A 105 9.63 12.06 20.10
CA THR A 105 10.99 12.61 20.01
C THR A 105 11.81 11.98 18.87
N LEU A 106 11.15 11.30 17.93
CA LEU A 106 11.83 10.60 16.83
C LEU A 106 12.56 11.60 15.92
N ARG A 107 13.81 11.27 15.56
CA ARG A 107 14.61 12.05 14.61
C ARG A 107 14.72 11.31 13.28
N GLY A 108 14.65 12.05 12.17
CA GLY A 108 14.68 11.47 10.82
C GLY A 108 13.29 11.09 10.32
N THR A 109 13.24 10.30 9.24
CA THR A 109 11.97 9.84 8.66
C THR A 109 11.36 8.77 9.59
N PRO A 110 10.17 8.96 10.15
CA PRO A 110 9.57 7.99 11.05
C PRO A 110 9.08 6.75 10.29
N GLY A 111 9.07 5.62 10.97
CA GLY A 111 8.41 4.40 10.53
C GLY A 111 8.38 3.35 11.63
N PHE A 112 7.88 2.17 11.31
CA PHE A 112 7.75 1.06 12.25
C PHE A 112 8.98 0.15 12.23
N VAL A 113 9.48 -0.20 13.40
CA VAL A 113 10.66 -1.07 13.57
C VAL A 113 10.29 -2.53 13.38
N ARG A 114 9.24 -3.00 14.08
CA ARG A 114 8.74 -4.37 13.94
C ARG A 114 7.57 -4.42 12.95
N PRO A 115 7.52 -5.44 12.07
CA PRO A 115 6.43 -5.60 11.12
C PRO A 115 5.16 -6.19 11.75
N VAL A 116 5.25 -6.79 12.94
CA VAL A 116 4.10 -7.27 13.70
C VAL A 116 4.14 -6.68 15.09
N LEU A 117 2.98 -6.23 15.57
CA LEU A 117 2.81 -5.71 16.93
C LEU A 117 1.55 -6.28 17.57
N ASP A 118 1.72 -7.00 18.68
CA ASP A 118 0.61 -7.45 19.53
C ASP A 118 0.12 -6.28 20.38
N ASP A 119 -0.99 -5.68 19.97
CA ASP A 119 -1.60 -4.55 20.68
C ASP A 119 -3.12 -4.50 20.38
N PRO A 120 -3.92 -5.30 21.13
CA PRO A 120 -5.37 -5.36 20.93
C PRO A 120 -6.07 -4.01 21.04
N TYR A 121 -5.51 -3.08 21.82
CA TYR A 121 -6.04 -1.73 21.94
C TYR A 121 -5.86 -0.93 20.64
N ALA A 122 -4.67 -0.99 20.03
CA ALA A 122 -4.43 -0.33 18.75
C ALA A 122 -5.21 -0.99 17.59
N VAL A 123 -5.43 -2.31 17.64
CA VAL A 123 -6.37 -3.01 16.73
C VAL A 123 -7.77 -2.42 16.82
N GLU A 124 -8.30 -2.24 18.03
CA GLU A 124 -9.62 -1.64 18.24
C GLU A 124 -9.67 -0.18 17.74
N LEU A 125 -8.62 0.62 17.99
CA LEU A 125 -8.56 1.99 17.47
C LEU A 125 -8.67 2.01 15.94
N VAL A 126 -7.93 1.17 15.22
CA VAL A 126 -7.98 1.09 13.75
C VAL A 126 -9.38 0.69 13.27
N HIS A 127 -10.02 -0.30 13.91
CA HIS A 127 -11.40 -0.66 13.57
C HIS A 127 -12.41 0.46 13.84
N ARG A 128 -12.21 1.24 14.90
CA ARG A 128 -13.02 2.42 15.20
C ARG A 128 -12.81 3.56 14.21
N VAL A 129 -11.59 3.76 13.68
CA VAL A 129 -11.35 4.69 12.56
C VAL A 129 -12.20 4.30 11.36
N LEU A 130 -12.17 3.02 10.97
CA LEU A 130 -12.93 2.52 9.82
C LEU A 130 -14.44 2.65 10.03
N ARG A 131 -14.94 2.39 11.25
CA ARG A 131 -16.35 2.57 11.59
C ARG A 131 -16.75 4.05 11.56
N ALA A 132 -15.97 4.93 12.17
CA ALA A 132 -16.24 6.37 12.16
C ALA A 132 -16.28 6.94 10.74
N ALA A 133 -15.41 6.47 9.84
CA ALA A 133 -15.45 6.83 8.44
C ALA A 133 -16.69 6.30 7.71
N ASP A 134 -17.13 5.07 7.99
CA ASP A 134 -18.40 4.52 7.46
C ASP A 134 -19.62 5.33 7.97
N ASP A 135 -19.59 5.77 9.23
CA ASP A 135 -20.67 6.53 9.87
C ASP A 135 -20.64 8.03 9.50
N GLY A 136 -19.66 8.49 8.71
CA GLY A 136 -19.49 9.89 8.33
C GLY A 136 -19.06 10.81 9.49
N ASN A 137 -18.51 10.26 10.56
CA ASN A 137 -18.05 11.02 11.72
C ASN A 137 -16.58 11.46 11.57
N ALA A 138 -16.40 12.58 10.86
CA ALA A 138 -15.11 13.16 10.51
C ALA A 138 -14.17 13.33 11.70
N LEU A 139 -14.65 14.02 12.74
CA LEU A 139 -13.86 14.33 13.93
C LEU A 139 -13.41 13.05 14.66
N ALA A 140 -14.30 12.07 14.80
CA ALA A 140 -13.94 10.81 15.44
C ALA A 140 -12.91 10.04 14.60
N ALA A 141 -13.08 9.97 13.28
CA ALA A 141 -12.18 9.25 12.39
C ALA A 141 -10.75 9.83 12.45
N ASP A 142 -10.60 11.16 12.32
CA ASP A 142 -9.30 11.84 12.40
C ASP A 142 -8.67 11.71 13.79
N THR A 143 -9.45 11.95 14.86
CA THR A 143 -8.96 11.82 16.24
C THR A 143 -8.44 10.42 16.53
N LEU A 144 -9.22 9.39 16.19
CA LEU A 144 -8.84 7.99 16.43
C LEU A 144 -7.62 7.59 15.61
N LEU A 145 -7.49 8.08 14.37
CA LEU A 145 -6.32 7.83 13.53
C LEU A 145 -5.05 8.42 14.15
N ARG A 146 -5.11 9.68 14.59
CA ARG A 146 -3.99 10.35 15.26
C ARG A 146 -3.58 9.64 16.53
N VAL A 147 -4.55 9.21 17.34
CA VAL A 147 -4.29 8.42 18.56
C VAL A 147 -3.65 7.08 18.23
N ALA A 148 -4.15 6.36 17.22
CA ALA A 148 -3.60 5.07 16.79
C ALA A 148 -2.15 5.21 16.31
N VAL A 149 -1.89 6.14 15.38
CA VAL A 149 -0.55 6.39 14.84
C VAL A 149 0.42 6.84 15.93
N THR A 150 0.01 7.76 16.81
CA THR A 150 0.83 8.22 17.95
C THR A 150 1.24 7.04 18.83
N ARG A 151 0.29 6.18 19.19
CA ARG A 151 0.55 5.00 20.03
C ARG A 151 1.53 4.05 19.34
N LEU A 152 1.31 3.75 18.07
CA LEU A 152 2.17 2.86 17.29
C LEU A 152 3.60 3.41 17.19
N LEU A 153 3.76 4.71 16.97
CA LEU A 153 5.07 5.35 16.92
C LEU A 153 5.77 5.36 18.30
N ARG A 154 5.03 5.51 19.40
CA ARG A 154 5.63 5.45 20.75
C ARG A 154 6.09 4.04 21.12
N LEU A 155 5.34 3.01 20.72
CA LEU A 155 5.63 1.61 21.08
C LEU A 155 6.57 0.89 20.11
N ASN A 156 6.59 1.32 18.84
CA ASN A 156 7.26 0.61 17.76
C ASN A 156 7.87 1.55 16.70
N GLY A 157 7.91 2.86 16.97
CA GLY A 157 8.46 3.85 16.03
C GLY A 157 9.98 3.93 16.09
N GLY A 158 10.59 4.14 14.93
CA GLY A 158 12.02 4.36 14.78
C GLY A 158 12.34 5.08 13.47
N PRO A 159 13.59 5.52 13.28
CA PRO A 159 14.01 6.11 12.01
C PRO A 159 14.04 5.05 10.91
N LEU A 160 13.37 5.31 9.80
CA LEU A 160 13.52 4.49 8.61
C LEU A 160 14.97 4.57 8.10
N PRO A 161 15.57 3.43 7.70
CA PRO A 161 16.90 3.44 7.11
C PRO A 161 16.92 4.33 5.87
N ARG A 162 17.74 5.38 5.88
CA ARG A 162 18.00 6.15 4.66
C ARG A 162 18.64 5.23 3.64
N ARG A 163 18.00 5.05 2.49
CA ARG A 163 18.55 4.25 1.40
C ARG A 163 19.73 4.99 0.77
N ARG A 164 20.94 4.74 1.26
CA ARG A 164 22.13 5.42 0.77
C ARG A 164 22.62 4.75 -0.51
N VAL A 165 22.54 5.46 -1.64
CA VAL A 165 23.11 5.01 -2.92
C VAL A 165 24.63 5.17 -2.88
N ARG A 166 25.32 4.21 -2.27
CA ARG A 166 26.78 4.30 -2.06
C ARG A 166 27.60 3.45 -3.03
N THR A 167 27.06 2.30 -3.42
CA THR A 167 27.77 1.35 -4.27
C THR A 167 27.51 1.64 -5.75
N ALA A 168 28.43 1.19 -6.62
CA ALA A 168 28.22 1.22 -8.06
C ALA A 168 26.94 0.47 -8.45
N GLY A 169 26.70 -0.72 -7.86
CA GLY A 169 25.47 -1.48 -8.04
C GLY A 169 24.21 -0.69 -7.67
N ALA A 170 24.20 0.02 -6.53
CA ALA A 170 23.06 0.84 -6.15
C ALA A 170 22.78 1.99 -7.15
N ARG A 171 23.83 2.59 -7.73
CA ARG A 171 23.69 3.60 -8.79
C ARG A 171 23.13 2.98 -10.07
N THR A 172 23.65 1.83 -10.49
CA THR A 172 23.14 1.08 -11.64
C THR A 172 21.67 0.72 -11.47
N ALA A 173 21.28 0.23 -10.29
CA ALA A 173 19.89 -0.09 -9.96
C ALA A 173 18.99 1.16 -10.02
N ALA A 174 19.45 2.30 -9.49
CA ALA A 174 18.71 3.57 -9.57
C ALA A 174 18.50 4.06 -11.00
N ARG A 175 19.54 3.96 -11.85
CA ARG A 175 19.42 4.29 -13.28
C ARG A 175 18.49 3.34 -14.00
N ALA A 176 18.57 2.04 -13.71
CA ALA A 176 17.66 1.05 -14.27
C ALA A 176 16.20 1.34 -13.91
N ARG A 177 15.93 1.69 -12.65
CA ARG A 177 14.60 2.11 -12.22
C ARG A 177 14.12 3.33 -13.01
N ALA A 178 14.95 4.36 -13.17
CA ALA A 178 14.58 5.56 -13.92
C ALA A 178 14.20 5.24 -15.38
N VAL A 179 15.00 4.41 -16.05
CA VAL A 179 14.68 3.95 -17.42
C VAL A 179 13.36 3.18 -17.47
N LEU A 180 13.10 2.31 -16.49
CA LEU A 180 11.86 1.54 -16.41
C LEU A 180 10.64 2.41 -16.09
N GLU A 181 10.80 3.49 -15.34
CA GLU A 181 9.74 4.47 -15.08
C GLU A 181 9.42 5.30 -16.32
N GLU A 182 10.45 5.76 -17.03
CA GLU A 182 10.33 6.54 -18.26
C GLU A 182 9.71 5.70 -19.40
N ARG A 183 10.22 4.47 -19.59
CA ARG A 183 9.79 3.55 -20.66
C ARG A 183 8.86 2.48 -20.12
N MET A 184 7.97 2.85 -19.20
CA MET A 184 7.08 1.91 -18.52
C MET A 184 6.15 1.15 -19.47
N ALA A 185 5.68 1.80 -20.54
CA ALA A 185 4.76 1.17 -21.50
C ALA A 185 5.47 0.13 -22.39
N ASP A 186 6.68 0.44 -22.84
CA ASP A 186 7.52 -0.38 -23.71
C ASP A 186 8.95 -0.49 -23.14
N PRO A 187 9.16 -1.33 -22.12
CA PRO A 187 10.44 -1.43 -21.44
C PRO A 187 11.48 -2.20 -22.29
N PRO A 188 12.77 -1.84 -22.21
CA PRO A 188 13.82 -2.62 -22.86
C PRO A 188 13.92 -4.05 -22.28
N SER A 189 14.48 -4.98 -23.05
CA SER A 189 14.87 -6.29 -22.52
C SER A 189 15.94 -6.14 -21.43
N LEU A 190 16.12 -7.17 -20.60
CA LEU A 190 17.13 -7.16 -19.56
C LEU A 190 18.54 -6.96 -20.12
N GLU A 191 18.85 -7.59 -21.26
CA GLU A 191 20.13 -7.47 -21.96
C GLU A 191 20.38 -6.05 -22.44
N ARG A 192 19.38 -5.42 -23.06
CA ARG A 192 19.48 -4.02 -23.53
C ARG A 192 19.63 -3.06 -22.37
N LEU A 193 18.80 -3.22 -21.33
CA LEU A 193 18.87 -2.39 -20.13
C LEU A 193 20.24 -2.51 -19.44
N ALA A 194 20.77 -3.73 -19.35
CA ALA A 194 22.09 -3.95 -18.77
C ALA A 194 23.19 -3.31 -19.64
N GLY A 195 23.11 -3.48 -20.97
CA GLY A 195 24.04 -2.88 -21.93
C GLY A 195 24.05 -1.34 -21.89
N GLU A 196 22.88 -0.70 -21.90
CA GLU A 196 22.72 0.76 -21.76
C GLU A 196 23.37 1.30 -20.48
N LEU A 197 23.44 0.49 -19.43
CA LEU A 197 23.98 0.86 -18.12
C LEU A 197 25.41 0.36 -17.87
N GLY A 198 26.07 -0.24 -18.87
CA GLY A 198 27.42 -0.78 -18.75
C GLY A 198 27.53 -1.91 -17.72
N SER A 199 26.49 -2.75 -17.59
CA SER A 199 26.42 -3.87 -16.66
C SER A 199 26.14 -5.18 -17.39
N SER A 200 26.43 -6.31 -16.75
CA SER A 200 25.87 -7.60 -17.20
C SER A 200 24.44 -7.80 -16.69
N PRO A 201 23.62 -8.63 -17.36
CA PRO A 201 22.25 -8.94 -16.92
C PRO A 201 22.18 -9.45 -15.47
N PHE A 202 23.04 -10.41 -15.11
CA PHE A 202 23.08 -10.96 -13.75
C PHE A 202 23.54 -9.94 -12.70
N ALA A 203 24.52 -9.08 -13.04
CA ALA A 203 24.95 -8.02 -12.14
C ALA A 203 23.81 -7.00 -11.91
N LEU A 204 23.07 -6.65 -12.96
CA LEU A 204 21.91 -5.76 -12.86
C LEU A 204 20.79 -6.39 -12.02
N LEU A 205 20.45 -7.67 -12.24
CA LEU A 205 19.43 -8.37 -11.44
C LEU A 205 19.78 -8.37 -9.94
N ARG A 206 21.03 -8.69 -9.60
CA ARG A 206 21.50 -8.67 -8.20
C ARG A 206 21.43 -7.27 -7.62
N ALA A 207 22.03 -6.30 -8.30
CA ALA A 207 22.05 -4.91 -7.85
C ALA A 207 20.63 -4.34 -7.66
N PHE A 208 19.69 -4.68 -8.54
CA PHE A 208 18.30 -4.25 -8.44
C PHE A 208 17.59 -4.93 -7.26
N ARG A 209 17.76 -6.25 -7.08
CA ARG A 209 17.20 -6.97 -5.93
C ARG A 209 17.77 -6.48 -4.61
N ASP A 210 19.07 -6.21 -4.53
CA ASP A 210 19.71 -5.70 -3.32
C ASP A 210 19.21 -4.30 -2.98
N ALA A 211 18.96 -3.48 -3.99
CA ALA A 211 18.50 -2.11 -3.81
C ALA A 211 17.00 -2.03 -3.50
N TYR A 212 16.14 -2.74 -4.23
CA TYR A 212 14.67 -2.63 -4.22
C TYR A 212 13.95 -3.86 -3.66
N GLY A 213 14.69 -4.87 -3.20
CA GLY A 213 14.17 -6.12 -2.66
C GLY A 213 13.50 -7.04 -3.68
N MET A 214 13.36 -6.68 -4.95
CA MET A 214 12.72 -7.52 -5.96
C MET A 214 13.36 -7.38 -7.34
N PRO A 215 13.16 -8.36 -8.25
CA PRO A 215 13.68 -8.25 -9.62
C PRO A 215 13.02 -7.12 -10.43
N PRO A 216 13.70 -6.59 -11.46
CA PRO A 216 13.21 -5.48 -12.28
C PRO A 216 11.80 -5.69 -12.87
N HIS A 217 11.49 -6.89 -13.38
CA HIS A 217 10.18 -7.18 -13.97
C HIS A 217 9.04 -7.14 -12.93
N THR A 218 9.26 -7.73 -11.74
CA THR A 218 8.30 -7.67 -10.64
C THR A 218 8.09 -6.23 -10.18
N TRP A 219 9.19 -5.47 -10.06
CA TRP A 219 9.15 -4.05 -9.72
C TRP A 219 8.38 -3.22 -10.75
N LEU A 220 8.60 -3.45 -12.05
CA LEU A 220 7.89 -2.74 -13.11
C LEU A 220 6.39 -3.03 -13.06
N THR A 221 5.99 -4.28 -12.84
CA THR A 221 4.57 -4.65 -12.72
C THR A 221 3.91 -3.94 -11.53
N ASP A 222 4.59 -3.88 -10.39
CA ASP A 222 4.14 -3.11 -9.21
C ASP A 222 4.01 -1.60 -9.55
N ALA A 223 5.03 -1.02 -10.19
CA ALA A 223 5.03 0.38 -10.59
C ALA A 223 3.89 0.71 -11.57
N ARG A 224 3.60 -0.19 -12.52
CA ARG A 224 2.47 -0.07 -13.44
C ARG A 224 1.14 -0.05 -12.70
N VAL A 225 0.94 -0.93 -11.71
CA VAL A 225 -0.27 -0.94 -10.89
C VAL A 225 -0.38 0.34 -10.06
N ARG A 226 0.70 0.84 -9.46
CA ARG A 226 0.69 2.13 -8.75
C ARG A 226 0.32 3.30 -9.67
N ARG A 227 0.88 3.34 -10.89
CA ARG A 227 0.51 4.37 -11.87
C ARG A 227 -0.95 4.23 -12.31
N ALA A 228 -1.45 3.01 -12.50
CA ALA A 228 -2.85 2.75 -12.83
C ALA A 228 -3.78 3.23 -11.71
N ARG A 229 -3.44 3.00 -10.42
CA ARG A 229 -4.21 3.56 -9.29
C ARG A 229 -4.36 5.06 -9.39
N ARG A 230 -3.27 5.80 -9.66
CA ARG A 230 -3.31 7.26 -9.83
C ARG A 230 -4.20 7.70 -11.00
N LEU A 231 -4.17 6.97 -12.12
CA LEU A 231 -5.03 7.27 -13.26
C LEU A 231 -6.52 7.02 -12.94
N LEU A 232 -6.82 5.94 -12.21
CA LEU A 232 -8.17 5.63 -11.75
C LEU A 232 -8.69 6.68 -10.74
N ASP A 233 -7.81 7.14 -9.84
CA ASP A 233 -8.13 8.21 -8.87
C ASP A 233 -8.51 9.53 -9.59
N THR A 234 -7.93 9.81 -10.76
CA THR A 234 -8.25 10.97 -11.60
C THR A 234 -9.35 10.69 -12.64
N GLY A 235 -10.05 9.56 -12.54
CA GLY A 235 -11.24 9.28 -13.34
C GLY A 235 -11.02 8.49 -14.64
N ALA A 236 -9.78 8.14 -15.02
CA ALA A 236 -9.54 7.32 -16.21
C ALA A 236 -10.23 5.95 -16.07
N SER A 237 -10.75 5.41 -17.17
CA SER A 237 -11.32 4.06 -17.18
C SER A 237 -10.24 2.99 -16.96
N PRO A 238 -10.59 1.79 -16.46
CA PRO A 238 -9.63 0.69 -16.36
C PRO A 238 -8.98 0.29 -17.70
N ALA A 239 -9.67 0.49 -18.83
CA ALA A 239 -9.12 0.22 -20.16
C ALA A 239 -8.04 1.24 -20.54
N GLU A 240 -8.32 2.53 -20.39
CA GLU A 240 -7.34 3.61 -20.64
C GLU A 240 -6.14 3.48 -19.71
N ALA A 241 -6.38 3.20 -18.43
CA ALA A 241 -5.31 2.99 -17.45
C ALA A 241 -4.42 1.79 -17.82
N ALA A 242 -4.98 0.70 -18.37
CA ALA A 242 -4.21 -0.46 -18.78
C ALA A 242 -3.24 -0.12 -19.92
N VAL A 243 -3.73 0.54 -20.97
CA VAL A 243 -2.91 0.95 -22.12
C VAL A 243 -1.84 1.96 -21.69
N ALA A 244 -2.21 2.98 -20.91
CA ALA A 244 -1.31 4.06 -20.50
C ALA A 244 -0.11 3.57 -19.67
N VAL A 245 -0.24 2.47 -18.94
CA VAL A 245 0.85 1.90 -18.13
C VAL A 245 1.52 0.69 -18.78
N GLY A 246 1.12 0.28 -19.99
CA GLY A 246 1.76 -0.83 -20.71
C GLY A 246 1.29 -2.23 -20.31
N PHE A 247 0.06 -2.39 -19.82
CA PHE A 247 -0.59 -3.70 -19.85
C PHE A 247 -1.18 -3.94 -21.24
N THR A 248 -1.12 -5.19 -21.70
CA THR A 248 -1.63 -5.62 -23.01
C THR A 248 -3.11 -5.28 -23.20
N ASP A 249 -3.90 -5.44 -22.16
CA ASP A 249 -5.34 -5.19 -22.16
C ASP A 249 -5.86 -4.98 -20.72
N GLN A 250 -7.13 -4.59 -20.62
CA GLN A 250 -7.80 -4.44 -19.32
C GLN A 250 -7.86 -5.74 -18.49
N PRO A 251 -8.18 -6.93 -19.06
CA PRO A 251 -8.07 -8.19 -18.32
C PRO A 251 -6.70 -8.44 -17.68
N HIS A 252 -5.61 -8.07 -18.37
CA HIS A 252 -4.26 -8.18 -17.86
C HIS A 252 -4.04 -7.24 -16.67
N LEU A 253 -4.45 -5.97 -16.78
CA LEU A 253 -4.46 -5.06 -15.62
C LEU A 253 -5.30 -5.63 -14.48
N ASN A 254 -6.53 -6.11 -14.74
CA ASN A 254 -7.43 -6.63 -13.71
C ASN A 254 -6.76 -7.72 -12.87
N ARG A 255 -6.06 -8.67 -13.51
CA ARG A 255 -5.35 -9.76 -12.83
C ARG A 255 -4.26 -9.23 -11.90
N HIS A 256 -3.39 -8.34 -12.38
CA HIS A 256 -2.29 -7.81 -11.57
C HIS A 256 -2.76 -6.84 -10.49
N PHE A 257 -3.67 -5.94 -10.84
CA PHE A 257 -4.25 -4.97 -9.93
C PHE A 257 -4.95 -5.68 -8.77
N ALA A 258 -5.79 -6.68 -9.03
CA ALA A 258 -6.42 -7.44 -7.95
C ALA A 258 -5.39 -8.16 -7.09
N ARG A 259 -4.34 -8.76 -7.67
CA ARG A 259 -3.28 -9.48 -6.92
C ARG A 259 -2.40 -8.58 -6.05
N ILE A 260 -2.38 -7.27 -6.31
CA ILE A 260 -1.55 -6.28 -5.58
C ILE A 260 -2.41 -5.42 -4.66
N VAL A 261 -3.54 -4.90 -5.14
CA VAL A 261 -4.42 -3.96 -4.40
C VAL A 261 -5.50 -4.69 -3.60
N GLY A 262 -5.76 -5.97 -3.88
CA GLY A 262 -6.76 -6.77 -3.18
C GLY A 262 -8.16 -6.70 -3.80
N VAL A 263 -8.49 -5.61 -4.49
CA VAL A 263 -9.76 -5.40 -5.20
C VAL A 263 -9.55 -5.21 -6.71
N PRO A 264 -10.54 -5.53 -7.58
CA PRO A 264 -10.46 -5.21 -9.00
C PRO A 264 -10.47 -3.68 -9.26
N PRO A 265 -9.84 -3.20 -10.35
CA PRO A 265 -9.72 -1.75 -10.62
C PRO A 265 -11.08 -1.07 -10.83
N GLY A 266 -12.06 -1.76 -11.40
CA GLY A 266 -13.42 -1.23 -11.51
C GLY A 266 -14.11 -1.03 -10.16
N SER A 267 -13.87 -1.91 -9.19
CA SER A 267 -14.40 -1.72 -7.82
C SER A 267 -13.68 -0.59 -7.10
N TYR A 268 -12.35 -0.53 -7.26
CA TYR A 268 -11.52 0.54 -6.73
C TYR A 268 -11.98 1.92 -7.24
N GLN A 269 -12.21 2.05 -8.55
CA GLN A 269 -12.64 3.31 -9.16
C GLN A 269 -14.02 3.76 -8.68
N ARG A 270 -14.99 2.84 -8.56
CA ARG A 270 -16.34 3.19 -8.05
C ARG A 270 -16.29 3.80 -6.66
N GLU A 271 -15.48 3.24 -5.76
CA GLU A 271 -15.31 3.78 -4.41
C GLU A 271 -14.62 5.15 -4.39
N ARG A 272 -13.86 5.52 -5.43
CA ARG A 272 -13.27 6.87 -5.57
C ARG A 272 -14.30 7.87 -6.12
N LYS A 273 -15.11 7.47 -7.09
CA LYS A 273 -16.20 8.30 -7.63
C LYS A 273 -17.23 8.64 -6.55
N ASN A 274 -17.64 7.67 -5.73
CA ASN A 274 -18.56 7.90 -4.62
C ASN A 274 -18.09 8.98 -3.64
N VAL A 275 -16.78 9.17 -3.47
CA VAL A 275 -16.20 10.22 -2.62
C VAL A 275 -16.19 11.57 -3.33
N GLN A 276 -15.93 11.58 -4.64
CA GLN A 276 -15.97 12.79 -5.47
C GLN A 276 -17.40 13.31 -5.69
N ASP A 277 -18.37 12.39 -5.72
CA ASP A 277 -19.80 12.65 -5.95
C ASP A 277 -20.59 12.88 -4.63
N ALA A 278 -19.96 12.67 -3.46
CA ALA A 278 -20.57 13.04 -2.18
C ALA A 278 -20.82 14.55 -2.16
N PRO A 279 -22.05 15.02 -1.88
CA PRO A 279 -22.44 16.38 -2.23
C PRO A 279 -21.59 17.43 -1.53
N ARG A 280 -21.07 18.38 -2.31
CA ARG A 280 -20.62 19.72 -1.87
C ARG A 280 -21.76 20.57 -1.26
N GLU A 281 -22.90 19.97 -0.92
CA GLU A 281 -24.04 20.67 -0.32
C GLU A 281 -23.92 20.70 1.20
N LEU A 282 -23.01 21.54 1.68
CA LEU A 282 -23.13 22.17 2.99
C LEU A 282 -22.38 23.50 3.00
N LEU A 283 -22.60 24.29 1.94
CA LEU A 283 -22.30 25.72 1.94
C LEU A 283 -23.37 26.46 1.16
N LEU A 284 -24.45 26.83 1.86
CA LEU A 284 -25.15 28.09 1.63
C LEU A 284 -25.60 28.66 2.98
N PRO A 285 -25.68 29.99 3.09
CA PRO A 285 -25.06 30.75 4.18
C PRO A 285 -26.04 31.14 5.29
N PHE A 286 -25.44 31.53 6.42
CA PHE A 286 -26.03 32.48 7.37
C PHE A 286 -26.60 33.70 6.64
N GLU A 287 -27.89 34.00 6.82
CA GLU A 287 -28.55 35.32 7.03
C GLU A 287 -30.01 35.00 7.44
N ALA A 288 -30.70 35.65 8.39
CA ALA A 288 -30.46 36.84 9.20
C ALA A 288 -31.08 36.66 10.61
#